data_AF-A0A059DVP3-F1
#
_entry.id   AF-A0A059DVP3-F1
#
_cell.length_a   1.000
_cell.length_b   1.000
_cell.length_c   1.000
_cell.angle_alpha   90.00
_cell.angle_beta   90.00
_cell.angle_gamma   90.00
#
_symmetry.space_group_name_H-M   'P 1'
#
loop_
_entity.id
_entity.type
_entity.pdbx_description
1 polymer ?
#
loop_
_entity_poly.entity_id
_entity_poly.type
_entity_poly.pdbx_seq_one_letter_code
_entity_poly.pdbx_strand_id
1 'polypeptide(L)'
;MKNIFELSDHYKRVIKSFQEDSLCILSLFDECDEKAINSHSISSTSLRLISENSEVIRFGMNMASKSETGFLEERPITLRLASCFKGFCQKHDNLIFREIDSDTFQTTQENMALYLFRATAQELFKKTQNLAVFSSYEIYDENVQPSIEKQAMEYGTLLGLKDIHAFLVEIRGMIEKSDYSRIKFASVQFSDHLPFSYLAAVNFRFFPQYHDVDPDAETSTEGAALAVIPSTVGSRFFLIWLEESQKIIVPVLNRFKHAKSALHEFVFQLGLEHSENFYFQPSWFRSLQPKVVDRMKAVMNQNIQLLFSDINARPFCKIFDSVDPSFRLTTNSIRARSKIRGLR
;
A
#
# COMPACT_ATOMS: atom_id res chain seq x y z
N MET A 1 -11.73 31.01 -6.62
CA MET A 1 -10.29 31.04 -6.26
C MET A 1 -10.05 31.25 -4.77
N LYS A 2 -10.65 32.25 -4.11
CA LYS A 2 -10.50 32.49 -2.65
C LYS A 2 -10.81 31.25 -1.79
N ASN A 3 -11.92 30.56 -2.07
CA ASN A 3 -12.33 29.33 -1.35
C ASN A 3 -11.39 28.12 -1.55
N ILE A 4 -10.64 28.04 -2.67
CA ILE A 4 -9.71 26.91 -2.93
C ILE A 4 -8.44 27.05 -2.09
N PHE A 5 -7.92 28.28 -1.93
CA PHE A 5 -6.76 28.53 -1.09
C PHE A 5 -7.08 28.30 0.39
N GLU A 6 -8.27 28.73 0.84
CA GLU A 6 -8.73 28.49 2.22
C GLU A 6 -8.89 26.99 2.54
N LEU A 7 -9.45 26.20 1.61
CA LEU A 7 -9.56 24.74 1.77
C LEU A 7 -8.18 24.06 1.75
N SER A 8 -7.27 24.50 0.88
CA SER A 8 -5.88 24.02 0.85
C SER A 8 -5.16 24.29 2.18
N ASP A 9 -5.29 25.49 2.74
CA ASP A 9 -4.64 25.83 4.00
C ASP A 9 -5.30 25.14 5.19
N HIS A 10 -6.61 24.92 5.15
CA HIS A 10 -7.32 24.07 6.09
C HIS A 10 -6.82 22.63 6.08
N TYR A 11 -6.72 22.02 4.90
CA TYR A 11 -6.13 20.71 4.72
C TYR A 11 -4.72 20.64 5.34
N LYS A 12 -3.84 21.61 5.04
CA LYS A 12 -2.49 21.66 5.63
C LYS A 12 -2.52 21.73 7.16
N ARG A 13 -3.44 22.49 7.76
CA ARG A 13 -3.58 22.58 9.22
C ARG A 13 -3.98 21.24 9.84
N VAL A 14 -4.99 20.57 9.27
CA VAL A 14 -5.42 19.24 9.74
C VAL A 14 -4.28 18.24 9.60
N ILE A 15 -3.61 18.16 8.46
CA ILE A 15 -2.48 17.24 8.29
C ILE A 15 -1.34 17.54 9.27
N LYS A 16 -1.07 18.82 9.56
CA LYS A 16 -0.02 19.23 10.49
C LYS A 16 -0.29 18.76 11.92
N SER A 17 -1.53 18.80 12.42
CA SER A 17 -1.83 18.34 13.79
C SER A 17 -1.48 16.85 13.98
N PHE A 18 -1.78 16.01 12.99
CA PHE A 18 -1.36 14.61 13.02
C PHE A 18 0.18 14.44 13.04
N GLN A 19 0.95 15.38 12.48
CA GLN A 19 2.41 15.32 12.58
C GLN A 19 2.95 15.69 13.96
N GLU A 20 2.21 16.49 14.74
CA GLU A 20 2.67 17.04 16.03
C GLU A 20 2.16 16.21 17.22
N ASP A 21 0.95 15.64 17.10
CA ASP A 21 0.19 15.12 18.24
C ASP A 21 -0.15 13.62 18.16
N SER A 22 0.25 12.92 17.10
CA SER A 22 0.00 11.47 17.01
C SER A 22 0.79 10.69 18.06
N LEU A 23 0.08 9.80 18.77
CA LEU A 23 0.66 8.82 19.69
C LEU A 23 1.10 7.57 18.94
N CYS A 24 1.96 6.78 19.57
CA CYS A 24 2.29 5.43 19.12
C CYS A 24 1.00 4.62 18.95
N ILE A 25 0.87 3.84 17.87
CA ILE A 25 -0.33 3.02 17.61
C ILE A 25 -0.65 2.03 18.73
N LEU A 26 0.35 1.65 19.54
CA LEU A 26 0.17 0.82 20.72
C LEU A 26 -0.61 1.51 21.86
N SER A 27 -0.86 2.82 21.77
CA SER A 27 -1.80 3.52 22.65
C SER A 27 -3.25 3.07 22.44
N LEU A 28 -3.59 2.51 21.27
CA LEU A 28 -4.91 1.92 21.03
C LEU A 28 -5.16 0.65 21.85
N PHE A 29 -4.10 0.08 22.42
CA PHE A 29 -4.14 -1.16 23.21
C PHE A 29 -3.73 -0.90 24.67
N ASP A 30 -3.66 0.36 25.11
CA ASP A 30 -3.16 0.77 26.44
C ASP A 30 -1.73 0.28 26.77
N GLU A 31 -0.91 0.03 25.74
CA GLU A 31 0.47 -0.48 25.87
C GLU A 31 1.54 0.62 25.73
N CYS A 32 1.14 1.84 25.36
CA CYS A 32 2.05 2.97 25.14
C CYS A 32 1.32 4.32 25.22
N ASP A 33 2.00 5.34 25.73
CA ASP A 33 1.53 6.74 25.78
C ASP A 33 2.52 7.73 25.13
N GLU A 34 3.61 7.21 24.56
CA GLU A 34 4.66 8.00 23.93
C GLU A 34 4.23 8.56 22.56
N LYS A 35 4.80 9.71 22.18
CA LYS A 35 4.58 10.31 20.86
C LYS A 35 5.15 9.43 19.75
N ALA A 36 4.43 9.36 18.62
CA ALA A 36 4.92 8.70 17.43
C ALA A 36 6.03 9.51 16.73
N ILE A 37 7.05 8.80 16.27
CA ILE A 37 8.09 9.33 15.39
C ILE A 37 7.66 9.17 13.93
N ASN A 38 8.50 9.64 13.00
CA ASN A 38 8.35 9.34 11.57
C ASN A 38 8.83 7.91 11.30
N SER A 39 7.98 6.93 11.59
CA SER A 39 8.22 5.51 11.30
C SER A 39 8.17 5.25 9.79
N HIS A 40 9.12 4.48 9.28
CA HIS A 40 9.13 4.06 7.88
C HIS A 40 8.27 2.81 7.69
N SER A 41 7.28 2.84 6.80
CA SER A 41 6.56 1.60 6.47
C SER A 41 7.38 0.66 5.57
N ILE A 42 8.29 1.19 4.77
CA ILE A 42 9.34 0.43 4.08
C ILE A 42 10.68 0.91 4.63
N SER A 43 11.48 0.00 5.20
CA SER A 43 12.77 0.34 5.80
C SER A 43 13.63 1.20 4.86
N SER A 44 14.26 2.24 5.44
CA SER A 44 15.18 3.11 4.71
C SER A 44 16.39 2.34 4.16
N THR A 45 16.80 1.24 4.81
CA THR A 45 17.86 0.33 4.33
C THR A 45 17.42 -0.35 3.04
N SER A 46 16.17 -0.84 2.96
CA SER A 46 15.62 -1.44 1.76
C SER A 46 15.43 -0.40 0.65
N LEU A 47 14.84 0.76 0.94
CA LEU A 47 14.64 1.81 -0.07
C LEU A 47 15.95 2.37 -0.62
N ARG A 48 17.04 2.34 0.16
CA ARG A 48 18.37 2.76 -0.29
C ARG A 48 18.84 2.00 -1.52
N LEU A 49 18.45 0.72 -1.66
CA LEU A 49 18.86 -0.15 -2.77
C LEU A 49 18.27 0.26 -4.12
N ILE A 50 17.19 1.06 -4.12
CA ILE A 50 16.60 1.64 -5.35
C ILE A 50 16.73 3.17 -5.37
N SER A 51 17.53 3.76 -4.48
CA SER A 51 17.70 5.21 -4.38
C SER A 51 18.90 5.71 -5.17
N GLU A 52 18.82 6.95 -5.63
CA GLU A 52 19.95 7.69 -6.21
C GLU A 52 20.06 9.02 -5.50
N ASN A 53 21.26 9.42 -5.09
CA ASN A 53 21.49 10.63 -4.29
C ASN A 53 20.62 10.70 -3.02
N SER A 54 20.35 9.55 -2.39
CA SER A 54 19.44 9.42 -1.24
C SER A 54 17.99 9.83 -1.52
N GLU A 55 17.55 9.75 -2.77
CA GLU A 55 16.20 10.04 -3.21
C GLU A 55 15.60 8.87 -4.01
N VAL A 56 14.28 8.75 -3.93
CA VAL A 56 13.46 7.91 -4.80
C VAL A 56 12.39 8.77 -5.45
N ILE A 57 11.76 8.30 -6.52
CA ILE A 57 10.60 8.97 -7.13
C ILE A 57 9.31 8.39 -6.56
N ARG A 58 8.32 9.23 -6.32
CA ARG A 58 6.93 8.81 -6.04
C ARG A 58 5.96 9.61 -6.89
N PHE A 59 4.73 9.16 -7.00
CA PHE A 59 3.64 10.03 -7.39
C PHE A 59 3.09 10.78 -6.17
N GLY A 60 2.88 12.07 -6.32
CA GLY A 60 2.23 12.93 -5.32
C GLY A 60 1.04 13.65 -5.92
N MET A 61 0.09 14.02 -5.06
CA MET A 61 -1.08 14.80 -5.48
C MET A 61 -0.66 16.21 -5.91
N ASN A 62 -1.12 16.63 -7.08
CA ASN A 62 -1.08 17.99 -7.58
C ASN A 62 -2.50 18.58 -7.58
N MET A 63 -2.86 19.20 -6.45
CA MET A 63 -4.15 19.85 -6.26
C MET A 63 -4.35 21.09 -7.16
N ALA A 64 -3.31 21.59 -7.82
CA ALA A 64 -3.40 22.72 -8.74
C ALA A 64 -3.70 22.28 -10.19
N SER A 65 -3.63 20.98 -10.50
CA SER A 65 -3.95 20.46 -11.82
C SER A 65 -5.44 20.63 -12.13
N LYS A 66 -5.74 20.95 -13.40
CA LYS A 66 -7.10 21.04 -13.94
C LYS A 66 -7.48 19.87 -14.85
N SER A 67 -6.56 18.93 -15.07
CA SER A 67 -6.83 17.70 -15.84
C SER A 67 -6.85 16.48 -14.94
N GLU A 68 -7.69 15.49 -15.29
CA GLU A 68 -7.76 14.20 -14.57
C GLU A 68 -6.40 13.48 -14.55
N THR A 69 -5.60 13.58 -15.61
CA THR A 69 -4.27 12.95 -15.68
C THR A 69 -3.18 13.72 -14.95
N GLY A 70 -3.36 15.03 -14.73
CA GLY A 70 -2.39 15.87 -14.05
C GLY A 70 -2.53 15.86 -12.53
N PHE A 71 -3.54 15.17 -11.98
CA PHE A 71 -3.73 15.06 -10.53
C PHE A 71 -2.56 14.35 -9.83
N LEU A 72 -1.87 13.44 -10.53
CA LEU A 72 -0.64 12.83 -10.05
C LEU A 72 0.56 13.43 -10.77
N GLU A 73 1.54 13.89 -10.00
CA GLU A 73 2.84 14.32 -10.52
C GLU A 73 3.98 13.55 -9.86
N GLU A 74 4.99 13.25 -10.66
CA GLU A 74 6.23 12.66 -10.20
C GLU A 74 7.00 13.66 -9.34
N ARG A 75 7.38 13.24 -8.13
CA ARG A 75 8.18 14.06 -7.21
C ARG A 75 9.34 13.24 -6.66
N PRO A 76 10.57 13.79 -6.64
CA PRO A 76 11.62 13.21 -5.82
C PRO A 76 11.24 13.33 -4.34
N ILE A 77 11.64 12.34 -3.56
CA ILE A 77 11.50 12.35 -2.11
C ILE A 77 12.75 11.71 -1.48
N THR A 78 13.28 12.36 -0.46
CA THR A 78 14.44 11.85 0.27
C THR A 78 14.09 10.59 1.05
N LEU A 79 15.05 9.68 1.22
CA LEU A 79 14.89 8.47 2.04
C LEU A 79 14.47 8.76 3.48
N ARG A 80 14.79 9.96 4.00
CA ARG A 80 14.37 10.41 5.33
C ARG A 80 12.86 10.59 5.45
N LEU A 81 12.17 10.88 4.34
CA LEU A 81 10.74 11.18 4.31
C LEU A 81 9.93 10.12 3.54
N ALA A 82 10.57 9.36 2.66
CA ALA A 82 9.93 8.29 1.91
C ALA A 82 9.35 7.26 2.87
N SER A 83 8.09 6.86 2.64
CA SER A 83 7.37 5.86 3.42
C SER A 83 7.12 6.22 4.89
N CYS A 84 7.45 7.45 5.32
CA CYS A 84 7.26 7.88 6.69
C CYS A 84 5.79 8.17 7.02
N PHE A 85 5.37 7.76 8.21
CA PHE A 85 4.09 8.13 8.82
C PHE A 85 4.24 8.15 10.34
N LYS A 86 3.30 8.77 11.04
CA LYS A 86 3.30 8.82 12.51
C LYS A 86 2.66 7.57 13.09
N GLY A 87 3.41 6.46 13.03
CA GLY A 87 2.92 5.14 13.43
C GLY A 87 3.34 4.69 14.82
N PHE A 88 4.64 4.77 15.14
CA PHE A 88 5.20 4.15 16.32
C PHE A 88 6.12 5.11 17.07
N CYS A 89 6.27 4.94 18.38
CA CYS A 89 7.38 5.58 19.10
C CYS A 89 8.71 4.90 18.74
N GLN A 90 9.83 5.54 19.03
CA GLN A 90 11.16 5.02 18.68
C GLN A 90 11.41 3.60 19.21
N LYS A 91 10.96 3.31 20.44
CA LYS A 91 11.12 2.00 21.07
C LYS A 91 10.37 0.91 20.29
N HIS A 92 9.10 1.13 20.01
CA HIS A 92 8.26 0.13 19.35
C HIS A 92 8.61 -0.05 17.87
N ASP A 93 8.96 1.01 17.16
CA ASP A 93 9.42 0.90 15.77
C ASP A 93 10.67 0.00 15.68
N ASN A 94 11.66 0.24 16.55
CA ASN A 94 12.90 -0.52 16.57
C ASN A 94 12.71 -1.97 17.05
N LEU A 95 11.86 -2.20 18.05
CA LEU A 95 11.72 -3.52 18.67
C LEU A 95 10.86 -4.45 17.81
N ILE A 96 9.70 -3.96 17.33
CA ILE A 96 8.72 -4.78 16.63
C ILE A 96 9.23 -5.14 15.24
N PHE A 97 9.88 -4.22 14.54
CA PHE A 97 10.25 -4.41 13.13
C PHE A 97 11.70 -4.79 12.91
N ARG A 98 12.47 -5.03 13.99
CA ARG A 98 13.90 -5.38 13.92
C ARG A 98 14.20 -6.49 12.93
N GLU A 99 13.42 -7.57 12.96
CA GLU A 99 13.66 -8.76 12.13
C GLU A 99 13.35 -8.51 10.64
N ILE A 100 12.37 -7.65 10.35
CA ILE A 100 11.99 -7.31 8.96
C ILE A 100 12.82 -6.17 8.36
N ASP A 101 13.51 -5.40 9.21
CA ASP A 101 14.44 -4.33 8.80
C ASP A 101 15.90 -4.79 8.76
N SER A 102 16.15 -6.06 9.12
CA SER A 102 17.46 -6.71 9.09
C SER A 102 17.86 -7.18 7.68
N ASP A 103 19.14 -7.08 7.36
CA ASP A 103 19.74 -7.60 6.11
C ASP A 103 19.67 -9.13 5.99
N THR A 104 19.40 -9.83 7.10
CA THR A 104 19.33 -11.31 7.17
C THR A 104 17.90 -11.85 7.17
N PHE A 105 16.94 -11.04 6.71
CA PHE A 105 15.52 -11.36 6.65
C PHE A 105 15.23 -12.81 6.21
N GLN A 106 14.38 -13.49 6.97
CA GLN A 106 13.86 -14.82 6.65
C GLN A 106 12.36 -14.76 6.37
N THR A 107 11.90 -15.54 5.39
CA THR A 107 10.47 -15.65 5.09
C THR A 107 9.78 -16.61 6.06
N THR A 108 9.43 -16.10 7.25
CA THR A 108 8.66 -16.81 8.29
C THR A 108 7.25 -16.22 8.43
N GLN A 109 6.30 -16.98 9.00
CA GLN A 109 4.95 -16.48 9.25
C GLN A 109 4.95 -15.27 10.20
N GLU A 110 5.84 -15.27 11.19
CA GLU A 110 6.07 -14.14 12.10
C GLU A 110 6.48 -12.87 11.33
N ASN A 111 7.52 -12.95 10.51
CA ASN A 111 7.97 -11.79 9.72
C ASN A 111 6.90 -11.32 8.72
N MET A 112 6.08 -12.23 8.19
CA MET A 112 4.93 -11.86 7.37
C MET A 112 3.85 -11.14 8.18
N ALA A 113 3.59 -11.56 9.43
CA ALA A 113 2.69 -10.87 10.34
C ALA A 113 3.20 -9.45 10.65
N LEU A 114 4.50 -9.26 10.80
CA LEU A 114 5.10 -7.93 11.04
C LEU A 114 4.95 -6.99 9.85
N TYR A 115 5.18 -7.46 8.61
CA TYR A 115 4.88 -6.65 7.42
C TYR A 115 3.39 -6.32 7.30
N LEU A 116 2.52 -7.29 7.58
CA LEU A 116 1.08 -7.08 7.59
C LEU A 116 0.68 -6.03 8.64
N PHE A 117 1.22 -6.12 9.87
CA PHE A 117 0.98 -5.16 10.93
C PHE A 117 1.45 -3.75 10.56
N ARG A 118 2.66 -3.62 9.99
CA ARG A 118 3.20 -2.32 9.57
C ARG A 118 2.39 -1.68 8.44
N ALA A 119 1.96 -2.48 7.48
CA ALA A 119 1.12 -2.03 6.37
C ALA A 119 -0.26 -1.57 6.87
N THR A 120 -0.90 -2.36 7.74
CA THR A 120 -2.21 -2.04 8.33
C THR A 120 -2.13 -0.81 9.22
N ALA A 121 -1.05 -0.65 10.00
CA ALA A 121 -0.82 0.54 10.81
C ALA A 121 -0.70 1.82 9.97
N GLN A 122 0.03 1.74 8.84
CA GLN A 122 0.14 2.86 7.91
C GLN A 122 -1.22 3.21 7.30
N GLU A 123 -2.00 2.21 6.88
CA GLU A 123 -3.31 2.43 6.28
C GLU A 123 -4.32 2.98 7.29
N LEU A 124 -4.32 2.47 8.53
CA LEU A 124 -5.12 3.04 9.63
C LEU A 124 -4.80 4.52 9.80
N PHE A 125 -3.52 4.88 9.92
CA PHE A 125 -3.10 6.27 10.07
C PHE A 125 -3.61 7.15 8.91
N LYS A 126 -3.43 6.71 7.66
CA LYS A 126 -3.90 7.42 6.47
C LYS A 126 -5.42 7.62 6.48
N LYS A 127 -6.20 6.57 6.78
CA LYS A 127 -7.66 6.66 6.83
C LYS A 127 -8.15 7.57 7.95
N THR A 128 -7.50 7.55 9.12
CA THR A 128 -7.82 8.48 10.22
C THR A 128 -7.57 9.92 9.80
N GLN A 129 -6.45 10.20 9.12
CA GLN A 129 -6.16 11.53 8.58
C GLN A 129 -7.20 11.96 7.55
N ASN A 130 -7.54 11.09 6.60
CA ASN A 130 -8.51 11.38 5.55
C ASN A 130 -9.90 11.65 6.13
N LEU A 131 -10.35 10.83 7.09
CA LEU A 131 -11.63 11.04 7.77
C LEU A 131 -11.66 12.38 8.50
N ALA A 132 -10.61 12.71 9.26
CA ALA A 132 -10.51 13.99 9.97
C ALA A 132 -10.56 15.18 8.99
N VAL A 133 -9.95 15.05 7.80
CA VAL A 133 -10.07 16.05 6.74
C VAL A 133 -11.51 16.14 6.26
N PHE A 134 -12.16 15.04 5.88
CA PHE A 134 -13.53 15.06 5.35
C PHE A 134 -14.57 15.57 6.36
N SER A 135 -14.43 15.22 7.64
CA SER A 135 -15.33 15.69 8.70
C SER A 135 -15.10 17.15 9.10
N SER A 136 -14.04 17.79 8.61
CA SER A 136 -13.67 19.16 9.02
C SER A 136 -14.20 20.26 8.11
N TYR A 137 -14.90 19.92 7.02
CA TYR A 137 -15.53 20.89 6.12
C TYR A 137 -16.83 20.33 5.52
N GLU A 138 -17.69 21.23 5.06
CA GLU A 138 -18.88 20.88 4.30
C GLU A 138 -18.79 21.41 2.88
N ILE A 139 -19.31 20.62 1.93
CA ILE A 139 -19.51 21.04 0.55
C ILE A 139 -21.02 21.07 0.33
N TYR A 140 -21.52 22.21 -0.13
CA TYR A 140 -22.91 22.39 -0.48
C TYR A 140 -23.07 22.41 -2.01
N ASP A 141 -24.16 21.81 -2.51
CA ASP A 141 -24.55 21.87 -3.90
C ASP A 141 -25.15 23.25 -4.26
N GLU A 142 -25.61 23.41 -5.51
CA GLU A 142 -26.22 24.65 -6.00
C GLU A 142 -27.52 25.03 -5.27
N ASN A 143 -28.15 24.08 -4.57
CA ASN A 143 -29.37 24.26 -3.77
C ASN A 143 -29.07 24.42 -2.26
N VAL A 144 -27.80 24.61 -1.90
CA VAL A 144 -27.32 24.75 -0.52
C VAL A 144 -27.62 23.49 0.32
N GLN A 145 -27.71 22.32 -0.33
CA GLN A 145 -27.81 21.02 0.34
C GLN A 145 -26.42 20.40 0.49
N PRO A 146 -26.14 19.64 1.56
CA PRO A 146 -24.90 18.89 1.66
C PRO A 146 -24.66 17.98 0.45
N SER A 147 -23.46 18.00 -0.11
CA SER A 147 -23.08 17.16 -1.25
C SER A 147 -23.18 15.68 -0.89
N ILE A 148 -24.00 14.96 -1.67
CA ILE A 148 -24.18 13.51 -1.55
C ILE A 148 -22.86 12.78 -1.79
N GLU A 149 -22.05 13.25 -2.75
CA GLU A 149 -20.74 12.67 -3.07
C GLU A 149 -19.76 12.82 -1.90
N LYS A 150 -19.73 13.99 -1.25
CA LYS A 150 -18.91 14.22 -0.04
C LYS A 150 -19.35 13.30 1.08
N GLN A 151 -20.66 13.21 1.33
CA GLN A 151 -21.21 12.34 2.38
C GLN A 151 -20.88 10.86 2.13
N ALA A 152 -21.05 10.40 0.88
CA ALA A 152 -20.68 9.03 0.48
C ALA A 152 -19.18 8.76 0.67
N MET A 153 -18.32 9.71 0.31
CA MET A 153 -16.87 9.58 0.50
C MET A 153 -16.47 9.56 1.98
N GLU A 154 -17.06 10.43 2.81
CA GLU A 154 -16.81 10.47 4.25
C GLU A 154 -17.27 9.18 4.93
N TYR A 155 -18.49 8.73 4.63
CA TYR A 155 -19.04 7.51 5.20
C TYR A 155 -18.29 6.25 4.73
N GLY A 156 -17.93 6.17 3.44
CA GLY A 156 -17.09 5.09 2.92
C GLY A 156 -15.70 5.06 3.57
N THR A 157 -15.12 6.23 3.87
CA THR A 157 -13.86 6.35 4.61
C THR A 157 -14.01 5.86 6.05
N LEU A 158 -15.14 6.19 6.72
CA LEU A 158 -15.46 5.71 8.06
C LEU A 158 -15.61 4.18 8.10
N LEU A 159 -16.32 3.58 7.15
CA LEU A 159 -16.44 2.11 7.05
C LEU A 159 -15.06 1.47 6.86
N GLY A 160 -14.27 1.97 5.91
CA GLY A 160 -12.91 1.48 5.70
C GLY A 160 -12.00 1.65 6.92
N LEU A 161 -12.22 2.68 7.73
CA LEU A 161 -11.50 2.90 8.98
C LEU A 161 -11.88 1.85 10.05
N LYS A 162 -13.17 1.51 10.17
CA LYS A 162 -13.65 0.45 11.08
C LYS A 162 -13.06 -0.90 10.69
N ASP A 163 -13.06 -1.24 9.40
CA ASP A 163 -12.52 -2.49 8.88
C ASP A 163 -11.01 -2.61 9.15
N ILE A 164 -10.23 -1.59 8.79
CA ILE A 164 -8.77 -1.64 8.97
C ILE A 164 -8.39 -1.65 10.46
N HIS A 165 -9.17 -1.01 11.32
CA HIS A 165 -8.98 -1.07 12.77
C HIS A 165 -9.25 -2.48 13.32
N ALA A 166 -10.38 -3.09 12.97
CA ALA A 166 -10.69 -4.47 13.37
C ALA A 166 -9.62 -5.45 12.87
N PHE A 167 -9.15 -5.26 11.64
CA PHE A 167 -8.05 -6.05 11.09
C PHE A 167 -6.74 -5.85 11.85
N LEU A 168 -6.40 -4.62 12.24
CA LEU A 168 -5.22 -4.33 13.07
C LEU A 168 -5.28 -5.05 14.42
N VAL A 169 -6.44 -5.04 15.08
CA VAL A 169 -6.66 -5.72 16.38
C VAL A 169 -6.41 -7.21 16.25
N GLU A 170 -6.94 -7.86 15.19
CA GLU A 170 -6.68 -9.28 14.91
C GLU A 170 -5.18 -9.57 14.75
N ILE A 171 -4.47 -8.73 13.97
CA ILE A 171 -3.04 -8.89 13.75
C ILE A 171 -2.24 -8.70 15.04
N ARG A 172 -2.59 -7.67 15.82
CA ARG A 172 -1.93 -7.38 17.10
C ARG A 172 -2.08 -8.55 18.06
N GLY A 173 -3.29 -9.10 18.20
CA GLY A 173 -3.55 -10.25 19.07
C GLY A 173 -2.75 -11.51 18.69
N MET A 174 -2.49 -11.73 17.39
CA MET A 174 -1.58 -12.80 16.94
C MET A 174 -0.13 -12.55 17.34
N ILE A 175 0.35 -11.30 17.19
CA ILE A 175 1.71 -10.91 17.58
C ILE A 175 1.90 -11.06 19.10
N GLU A 176 0.95 -10.61 19.91
CA GLU A 176 0.98 -10.74 21.38
C GLU A 176 1.09 -12.20 21.82
N LYS A 177 0.29 -13.08 21.20
CA LYS A 177 0.25 -14.51 21.54
C LYS A 177 1.38 -15.31 20.88
N SER A 178 2.17 -14.67 20.00
CA SER A 178 3.14 -15.35 19.13
C SER A 178 2.51 -16.52 18.34
N ASP A 179 1.23 -16.39 17.96
CA ASP A 179 0.50 -17.39 17.18
C ASP A 179 0.26 -16.87 15.76
N TYR A 180 1.11 -17.33 14.84
CA TYR A 180 1.08 -16.94 13.44
C TYR A 180 0.49 -18.02 12.53
N SER A 181 -0.16 -19.04 13.09
CA SER A 181 -0.68 -20.21 12.35
C SER A 181 -1.66 -19.82 11.23
N ARG A 182 -2.45 -18.76 11.47
CA ARG A 182 -3.43 -18.17 10.54
C ARG A 182 -2.80 -17.34 9.42
N ILE A 183 -1.53 -16.94 9.54
CA ILE A 183 -0.84 -16.14 8.50
C ILE A 183 -0.54 -17.04 7.30
N LYS A 184 -1.11 -16.70 6.15
CA LYS A 184 -0.77 -17.29 4.85
C LYS A 184 0.01 -16.28 4.02
N PHE A 185 0.92 -16.77 3.18
CA PHE A 185 1.68 -15.89 2.29
C PHE A 185 2.11 -16.57 1.00
N ALA A 186 2.39 -15.75 0.00
CA ALA A 186 3.17 -16.08 -1.18
C ALA A 186 4.35 -15.10 -1.26
N SER A 187 5.58 -15.63 -1.20
CA SER A 187 6.79 -14.83 -1.31
C SER A 187 7.56 -15.22 -2.57
N VAL A 188 7.83 -14.23 -3.42
CA VAL A 188 8.58 -14.40 -4.66
C VAL A 188 9.87 -13.61 -4.55
N GLN A 189 11.00 -14.31 -4.51
CA GLN A 189 12.34 -13.71 -4.60
C GLN A 189 12.72 -13.60 -6.07
N PHE A 190 12.99 -12.39 -6.54
CA PHE A 190 13.64 -12.12 -7.82
C PHE A 190 15.15 -12.09 -7.64
N SER A 191 15.89 -12.52 -8.65
CA SER A 191 17.36 -12.49 -8.64
C SER A 191 17.90 -11.05 -8.73
N ASP A 192 17.19 -10.21 -9.49
CA ASP A 192 17.52 -8.80 -9.67
C ASP A 192 16.76 -7.88 -8.70
N HIS A 193 17.29 -6.68 -8.51
CA HIS A 193 16.56 -5.56 -7.94
C HIS A 193 15.52 -5.07 -8.93
N LEU A 194 14.25 -5.22 -8.57
CA LEU A 194 13.17 -4.52 -9.25
C LEU A 194 13.32 -3.00 -9.01
N PRO A 195 13.17 -2.16 -10.05
CA PRO A 195 13.39 -0.71 -9.94
C PRO A 195 12.24 0.04 -9.27
N PHE A 196 11.55 -0.65 -8.36
CA PHE A 196 10.42 -0.14 -7.60
C PHE A 196 10.24 -0.88 -6.28
N SER A 197 9.56 -0.22 -5.35
CA SER A 197 9.20 -0.76 -4.05
C SER A 197 7.88 -0.18 -3.58
N TYR A 198 7.10 -0.99 -2.88
CA TYR A 198 5.86 -0.56 -2.26
C TYR A 198 5.51 -1.46 -1.08
N LEU A 199 4.65 -0.96 -0.20
CA LEU A 199 3.98 -1.72 0.86
C LEU A 199 2.59 -1.13 1.05
N ALA A 200 1.55 -1.96 0.99
CA ALA A 200 0.17 -1.55 1.21
C ALA A 200 -0.63 -2.62 1.95
N ALA A 201 -1.51 -2.20 2.85
CA ALA A 201 -2.64 -3.02 3.28
C ALA A 201 -3.75 -2.87 2.24
N VAL A 202 -4.34 -3.99 1.85
CA VAL A 202 -5.25 -4.06 0.71
C VAL A 202 -6.45 -4.94 1.05
N ASN A 203 -7.61 -4.55 0.51
CA ASN A 203 -8.79 -5.40 0.46
C ASN A 203 -9.14 -5.61 -1.02
N PHE A 204 -9.07 -6.86 -1.47
CA PHE A 204 -9.32 -7.25 -2.87
C PHE A 204 -10.79 -7.55 -3.15
N ARG A 205 -11.73 -7.07 -2.33
CA ARG A 205 -13.15 -7.14 -2.68
C ARG A 205 -13.37 -6.35 -3.98
N PHE A 206 -13.70 -7.08 -5.03
CA PHE A 206 -14.11 -6.55 -6.33
C PHE A 206 -15.59 -6.16 -6.21
N PHE A 207 -15.90 -4.97 -5.68
CA PHE A 207 -17.28 -4.46 -5.70
C PHE A 207 -17.42 -3.25 -6.64
N PRO A 208 -18.56 -3.12 -7.34
CA PRO A 208 -18.78 -2.11 -8.36
C PRO A 208 -19.13 -0.73 -7.75
N GLN A 209 -18.82 0.31 -8.53
CA GLN A 209 -19.29 1.71 -8.56
C GLN A 209 -19.69 2.41 -7.25
N TYR A 210 -19.21 3.66 -7.12
CA TYR A 210 -19.33 4.66 -6.05
C TYR A 210 -20.72 4.96 -5.42
N HIS A 211 -21.77 4.16 -5.62
CA HIS A 211 -23.14 4.52 -5.24
C HIS A 211 -23.93 3.49 -4.40
N ASP A 212 -23.42 2.26 -4.20
CA ASP A 212 -24.09 1.28 -3.32
C ASP A 212 -23.37 1.20 -1.97
N VAL A 213 -23.50 2.26 -1.18
CA VAL A 213 -23.03 2.23 0.20
C VAL A 213 -24.13 1.62 1.08
N ASP A 214 -23.91 0.39 1.55
CA ASP A 214 -24.79 -0.30 2.48
C ASP A 214 -24.63 0.29 3.90
N PRO A 215 -25.64 1.00 4.44
CA PRO A 215 -25.55 1.61 5.76
C PRO A 215 -25.52 0.58 6.90
N ASP A 216 -25.93 -0.66 6.62
CA ASP A 216 -26.00 -1.78 7.56
C ASP A 216 -24.79 -2.73 7.41
N ALA A 217 -23.78 -2.34 6.62
CA ALA A 217 -22.57 -3.15 6.41
C ALA A 217 -21.85 -3.45 7.74
N GLU A 218 -21.75 -4.74 8.06
CA GLU A 218 -20.97 -5.21 9.21
C GLU A 218 -19.47 -5.01 8.97
N THR A 219 -18.75 -4.68 10.05
CA THR A 219 -17.29 -4.54 10.04
C THR A 219 -16.63 -5.83 9.54
N SER A 220 -15.72 -5.71 8.58
CA SER A 220 -14.97 -6.82 8.02
C SER A 220 -13.53 -6.84 8.52
N THR A 221 -13.04 -8.02 8.91
CA THR A 221 -11.62 -8.28 9.17
C THR A 221 -10.89 -8.86 7.96
N GLU A 222 -11.52 -8.81 6.78
CA GLU A 222 -10.89 -9.29 5.56
C GLU A 222 -9.87 -8.29 5.04
N GLY A 223 -8.62 -8.72 5.02
CA GLY A 223 -7.53 -7.92 4.52
C GLY A 223 -6.32 -8.75 4.13
N ALA A 224 -5.41 -8.09 3.45
CA ALA A 224 -4.12 -8.60 3.06
C ALA A 224 -3.08 -7.47 3.04
N ALA A 225 -1.83 -7.83 2.84
CA ALA A 225 -0.77 -6.89 2.48
C ALA A 225 -0.11 -7.32 1.17
N LEU A 226 0.28 -6.31 0.40
CA LEU A 226 1.06 -6.44 -0.82
C LEU A 226 2.35 -5.65 -0.66
N ALA A 227 3.48 -6.24 -1.04
CA ALA A 227 4.76 -5.56 -0.94
C ALA A 227 5.75 -6.00 -2.00
N VAL A 228 6.63 -5.07 -2.39
CA VAL A 228 7.91 -5.37 -3.06
C VAL A 228 9.00 -4.68 -2.27
N ILE A 229 9.85 -5.48 -1.63
CA ILE A 229 10.92 -5.02 -0.73
C ILE A 229 12.28 -5.38 -1.35
N PRO A 230 13.10 -4.38 -1.72
CA PRO A 230 14.48 -4.59 -2.11
C PRO A 230 15.31 -5.15 -0.96
N SER A 231 16.19 -6.11 -1.25
CA SER A 231 17.15 -6.68 -0.30
C SER A 231 18.53 -6.81 -0.95
N THR A 232 19.57 -7.16 -0.19
CA THR A 232 20.94 -7.32 -0.72
C THR A 232 21.07 -8.38 -1.82
N VAL A 233 20.09 -9.30 -1.94
CA VAL A 233 20.08 -10.42 -2.90
C VAL A 233 18.98 -10.28 -3.97
N GLY A 234 18.56 -9.05 -4.27
CA GLY A 234 17.48 -8.74 -5.21
C GLY A 234 16.18 -8.36 -4.50
N SER A 235 15.10 -8.18 -5.26
CA SER A 235 13.80 -7.77 -4.71
C SER A 235 12.92 -8.96 -4.32
N ARG A 236 12.11 -8.79 -3.27
CA ARG A 236 11.16 -9.79 -2.82
C ARG A 236 9.75 -9.25 -2.84
N PHE A 237 8.87 -9.93 -3.55
CA PHE A 237 7.44 -9.69 -3.52
C PHE A 237 6.78 -10.50 -2.41
N PHE A 238 5.81 -9.89 -1.73
CA PHE A 238 4.96 -10.54 -0.74
C PHE A 238 3.48 -10.29 -1.06
N LEU A 239 2.70 -11.36 -1.02
CA LEU A 239 1.26 -11.32 -0.82
C LEU A 239 0.97 -12.04 0.50
N ILE A 240 0.41 -11.33 1.48
CA ILE A 240 0.24 -11.80 2.87
C ILE A 240 -1.23 -11.66 3.24
N TRP A 241 -1.85 -12.67 3.83
CA TRP A 241 -3.26 -12.62 4.24
C TRP A 241 -3.53 -13.53 5.44
N LEU A 242 -4.64 -13.29 6.14
CA LEU A 242 -5.15 -14.25 7.11
C LEU A 242 -5.90 -15.37 6.39
N GLU A 243 -5.88 -16.58 6.95
CA GLU A 243 -6.60 -17.73 6.41
C GLU A 243 -8.07 -17.42 6.09
N GLU A 244 -8.73 -16.61 6.92
CA GLU A 244 -10.13 -16.21 6.74
C GLU A 244 -10.32 -15.29 5.52
N SER A 245 -9.32 -14.47 5.18
CA SER A 245 -9.32 -13.61 3.99
C SER A 245 -9.14 -14.39 2.68
N GLN A 246 -9.06 -15.72 2.71
CA GLN A 246 -8.75 -16.52 1.51
C GLN A 246 -9.71 -16.25 0.36
N LYS A 247 -10.99 -15.92 0.63
CA LYS A 247 -12.00 -15.67 -0.42
C LYS A 247 -11.65 -14.47 -1.31
N ILE A 248 -11.13 -13.38 -0.73
CA ILE A 248 -10.75 -12.17 -1.47
C ILE A 248 -9.42 -12.35 -2.21
N ILE A 249 -8.59 -13.31 -1.80
CA ILE A 249 -7.25 -13.55 -2.37
C ILE A 249 -7.29 -14.49 -3.59
N VAL A 250 -8.27 -15.39 -3.66
CA VAL A 250 -8.38 -16.37 -4.76
C VAL A 250 -8.44 -15.71 -6.15
N PRO A 251 -9.23 -14.65 -6.40
CA PRO A 251 -9.24 -13.97 -7.69
C PRO A 251 -7.85 -13.42 -8.08
N VAL A 252 -7.11 -12.86 -7.11
CA VAL A 252 -5.75 -12.36 -7.33
C VAL A 252 -4.79 -13.50 -7.66
N LEU A 253 -4.80 -14.60 -6.89
CA LEU A 253 -3.97 -15.78 -7.15
C LEU A 253 -4.28 -16.41 -8.52
N ASN A 254 -5.52 -16.33 -8.99
CA ASN A 254 -5.87 -16.78 -10.32
C ASN A 254 -5.27 -15.90 -11.43
N ARG A 255 -4.96 -14.63 -11.17
CA ARG A 255 -4.27 -13.75 -12.13
C ARG A 255 -2.80 -14.14 -12.34
N PHE A 256 -2.12 -14.67 -11.29
CA PHE A 256 -0.72 -15.10 -11.40
C PHE A 256 -0.47 -16.10 -12.52
N LYS A 257 -1.43 -17.00 -12.82
CA LYS A 257 -1.29 -18.00 -13.89
C LYS A 257 -1.07 -17.37 -15.28
N HIS A 258 -1.47 -16.11 -15.47
CA HIS A 258 -1.33 -15.39 -16.73
C HIS A 258 0.02 -14.68 -16.86
N ALA A 259 0.74 -14.48 -15.76
CA ALA A 259 2.00 -13.75 -15.76
C ALA A 259 3.12 -14.48 -16.53
N LYS A 260 3.17 -15.82 -16.49
CA LYS A 260 4.29 -16.62 -17.06
C LYS A 260 5.66 -16.02 -16.69
N SER A 261 6.49 -15.69 -17.67
CA SER A 261 7.80 -15.02 -17.47
C SER A 261 7.71 -13.53 -17.14
N ALA A 262 6.52 -12.92 -17.23
CA ALA A 262 6.26 -11.50 -16.94
C ALA A 262 5.79 -11.28 -15.50
N LEU A 263 6.25 -12.10 -14.54
CA LEU A 263 5.84 -11.98 -13.14
C LEU A 263 6.22 -10.63 -12.52
N HIS A 264 7.37 -10.06 -12.92
CA HIS A 264 7.80 -8.72 -12.51
C HIS A 264 6.82 -7.63 -12.99
N GLU A 265 6.28 -7.73 -14.23
CA GLU A 265 5.25 -6.82 -14.74
C GLU A 265 3.94 -6.96 -13.98
N PHE A 266 3.55 -8.20 -13.67
CA PHE A 266 2.33 -8.47 -12.90
C PHE A 266 2.40 -7.86 -11.49
N VAL A 267 3.50 -8.07 -10.75
CA VAL A 267 3.64 -7.51 -9.40
C VAL A 267 3.80 -5.99 -9.44
N PHE A 268 4.39 -5.44 -10.50
CA PHE A 268 4.43 -3.98 -10.72
C PHE A 268 3.02 -3.41 -10.87
N GLN A 269 2.25 -3.97 -11.80
CA GLN A 269 0.87 -3.56 -12.05
C GLN A 269 0.00 -3.70 -10.80
N LEU A 270 0.10 -4.83 -10.11
CA LEU A 270 -0.67 -5.07 -8.89
C LEU A 270 -0.37 -4.04 -7.79
N GLY A 271 0.88 -3.57 -7.70
CA GLY A 271 1.22 -2.47 -6.81
C GLY A 271 0.63 -1.13 -7.25
N LEU A 272 0.62 -0.81 -8.56
CA LEU A 272 -0.02 0.40 -9.07
C LEU A 272 -1.54 0.40 -8.85
N GLU A 273 -2.18 -0.76 -8.93
CA GLU A 273 -3.63 -0.93 -8.70
C GLU A 273 -4.03 -0.73 -7.23
N HIS A 274 -3.12 -0.97 -6.28
CA HIS A 274 -3.48 -1.12 -4.86
C HIS A 274 -2.57 -0.40 -3.86
N SER A 275 -1.56 0.35 -4.30
CA SER A 275 -0.63 1.04 -3.40
C SER A 275 -0.38 2.48 -3.82
N GLU A 276 -0.81 3.42 -2.98
CA GLU A 276 -0.36 4.81 -3.02
C GLU A 276 1.05 4.99 -2.45
N ASN A 277 1.54 4.01 -1.67
CA ASN A 277 2.85 4.02 -1.04
C ASN A 277 3.90 3.37 -1.95
N PHE A 278 4.04 3.93 -3.15
CA PHE A 278 4.83 3.37 -4.25
C PHE A 278 6.03 4.26 -4.60
N TYR A 279 7.21 3.65 -4.67
CA TYR A 279 8.48 4.31 -4.94
C TYR A 279 9.20 3.68 -6.13
N PHE A 280 9.87 4.52 -6.91
CA PHE A 280 10.59 4.12 -8.12
C PHE A 280 12.05 4.54 -8.05
N GLN A 281 12.91 3.72 -8.66
CA GLN A 281 14.30 4.08 -8.90
C GLN A 281 14.39 5.27 -9.85
N PRO A 282 15.14 6.34 -9.51
CA PRO A 282 15.11 7.57 -10.30
C PRO A 282 15.59 7.44 -11.74
N SER A 283 16.73 6.79 -12.02
CA SER A 283 17.21 6.61 -13.40
C SER A 283 16.27 5.76 -14.25
N TRP A 284 15.77 4.65 -13.69
CA TRP A 284 14.79 3.80 -14.38
C TRP A 284 13.52 4.58 -14.70
N PHE A 285 12.94 5.28 -13.73
CA PHE A 285 11.71 6.05 -13.95
C PHE A 285 11.89 7.13 -15.03
N ARG A 286 13.01 7.86 -14.99
CA ARG A 286 13.34 8.89 -16.00
C ARG A 286 13.60 8.31 -17.41
N SER A 287 13.95 7.03 -17.51
CA SER A 287 14.14 6.35 -18.80
C SER A 287 12.82 5.97 -19.48
N LEU A 288 11.70 5.98 -18.76
CA LEU A 288 10.40 5.60 -19.29
C LEU A 288 9.88 6.62 -20.29
N GLN A 289 9.20 6.13 -21.33
CA GLN A 289 8.50 7.00 -22.28
C GLN A 289 7.31 7.69 -21.57
N PRO A 290 7.01 8.97 -21.89
CA PRO A 290 5.91 9.71 -21.24
C PRO A 290 4.56 8.97 -21.23
N LYS A 291 4.19 8.33 -22.35
CA LYS A 291 2.96 7.51 -22.45
C LYS A 291 2.88 6.36 -21.44
N VAL A 292 4.02 5.82 -21.00
CA VAL A 292 4.08 4.76 -19.98
C VAL A 292 3.78 5.36 -18.62
N VAL A 293 4.38 6.52 -18.31
CA VAL A 293 4.13 7.26 -17.07
C VAL A 293 2.67 7.69 -16.97
N ASP A 294 2.08 8.21 -18.06
CA ASP A 294 0.66 8.56 -18.11
C ASP A 294 -0.24 7.35 -17.86
N ARG A 295 0.13 6.18 -18.38
CA ARG A 295 -0.58 4.93 -18.11
C ARG A 295 -0.45 4.49 -16.65
N MET A 296 0.72 4.63 -16.04
CA MET A 296 0.91 4.36 -14.61
C MET A 296 -0.01 5.26 -13.77
N LYS A 297 -0.04 6.57 -14.08
CA LYS A 297 -0.94 7.53 -13.42
C LYS A 297 -2.41 7.18 -13.62
N ALA A 298 -2.81 6.75 -14.82
CA ALA A 298 -4.18 6.33 -15.10
C ALA A 298 -4.60 5.11 -14.28
N VAL A 299 -3.73 4.08 -14.17
CA VAL A 299 -3.99 2.90 -13.33
C VAL A 299 -4.18 3.29 -11.86
N MET A 300 -3.31 4.17 -11.34
CA MET A 300 -3.39 4.61 -9.94
C MET A 300 -4.57 5.54 -9.66
N ASN A 301 -4.93 6.45 -10.58
CA ASN A 301 -5.94 7.48 -10.33
C ASN A 301 -7.37 7.01 -10.62
N GLN A 302 -7.57 6.29 -11.73
CA GLN A 302 -8.91 5.89 -12.17
C GLN A 302 -9.39 4.61 -11.46
N ASN A 303 -8.62 4.11 -10.48
CA ASN A 303 -8.81 2.81 -9.84
C ASN A 303 -9.12 1.71 -10.88
N ILE A 304 -8.50 1.81 -12.06
CA ILE A 304 -8.71 0.84 -13.13
C ILE A 304 -8.01 -0.42 -12.70
N GLN A 305 -8.81 -1.38 -12.24
CA GLN A 305 -8.37 -2.74 -12.09
C GLN A 305 -8.18 -3.32 -13.48
N LEU A 306 -6.92 -3.33 -13.92
CA LEU A 306 -6.56 -4.00 -15.15
C LEU A 306 -6.55 -5.50 -14.84
N LEU A 307 -7.57 -6.21 -15.32
CA LEU A 307 -7.58 -7.66 -15.27
C LEU A 307 -6.37 -8.15 -16.10
N PHE A 308 -5.31 -8.58 -15.42
CA PHE A 308 -4.20 -9.31 -16.04
C PHE A 308 -4.72 -10.72 -16.37
N SER A 309 -5.69 -10.77 -17.29
CA SER A 309 -6.52 -11.93 -17.62
C SER A 309 -6.01 -12.67 -18.85
N ASP A 310 -5.14 -12.06 -19.66
CA ASP A 310 -4.41 -12.73 -20.73
C ASP A 310 -3.07 -12.05 -21.05
N ILE A 311 -2.25 -12.71 -21.88
CA ILE A 311 -0.89 -12.27 -22.23
C ILE A 311 -0.87 -11.02 -23.11
N ASN A 312 -1.97 -10.69 -23.79
CA ASN A 312 -2.09 -9.52 -24.64
C ASN A 312 -2.50 -8.28 -23.83
N ALA A 313 -3.09 -8.47 -22.66
CA ALA A 313 -3.48 -7.39 -21.75
C ALA A 313 -2.31 -6.70 -21.03
N ARG A 314 -1.04 -7.14 -21.21
CA ARG A 314 0.20 -6.64 -20.56
C ARG A 314 0.43 -5.14 -20.80
N PRO A 315 -0.02 -4.24 -19.90
CA PRO A 315 -0.07 -2.81 -20.16
C PRO A 315 1.32 -2.15 -20.04
N PHE A 316 2.23 -2.85 -19.36
CA PHE A 316 3.62 -2.47 -19.06
C PHE A 316 4.63 -3.43 -19.70
N CYS A 317 4.25 -4.08 -20.80
CA CYS A 317 5.15 -4.97 -21.54
C CYS A 317 6.45 -4.24 -21.92
N LYS A 318 7.59 -4.92 -21.78
CA LYS A 318 8.94 -4.48 -22.18
C LYS A 318 9.62 -3.40 -21.33
N ILE A 319 8.97 -2.88 -20.29
CA ILE A 319 9.62 -1.85 -19.44
C ILE A 319 10.62 -2.44 -18.43
N PHE A 320 10.73 -3.78 -18.41
CA PHE A 320 11.62 -4.56 -17.56
C PHE A 320 12.45 -5.57 -18.38
N ASP A 321 12.70 -5.32 -19.67
CA ASP A 321 13.45 -6.25 -20.54
C ASP A 321 14.89 -6.53 -20.02
N SER A 322 15.43 -5.66 -19.16
CA SER A 322 16.73 -5.83 -18.52
C SER A 322 16.71 -6.66 -17.23
N VAL A 323 15.53 -7.05 -16.75
CA VAL A 323 15.37 -7.79 -15.47
C VAL A 323 15.33 -9.29 -15.77
N ASP A 324 16.17 -10.06 -15.07
CA ASP A 324 16.11 -11.51 -15.09
C ASP A 324 14.73 -11.99 -14.58
N PRO A 325 13.94 -12.71 -15.39
CA PRO A 325 12.64 -13.22 -14.97
C PRO A 325 12.75 -14.36 -13.96
N SER A 326 13.94 -14.86 -13.64
CA SER A 326 14.13 -15.97 -12.71
C SER A 326 13.66 -15.61 -11.29
N PHE A 327 12.95 -16.55 -10.65
CA PHE A 327 12.44 -16.33 -9.30
C PHE A 327 12.36 -17.59 -8.44
N ARG A 328 12.37 -17.37 -7.12
CA ARG A 328 12.12 -18.40 -6.11
C ARG A 328 10.84 -18.13 -5.33
N LEU A 329 9.93 -19.12 -5.35
CA LEU A 329 8.70 -19.08 -4.57
C LEU A 329 8.87 -19.78 -3.23
N THR A 330 8.52 -19.09 -2.14
CA THR A 330 8.32 -19.65 -0.80
C THR A 330 6.88 -19.38 -0.38
N THR A 331 6.14 -20.39 0.06
CA THR A 331 4.72 -20.25 0.45
C THR A 331 4.25 -21.40 1.34
N ASN A 332 3.41 -21.07 2.32
CA ASN A 332 2.66 -22.03 3.14
C ASN A 332 1.22 -22.26 2.63
N SER A 333 0.81 -21.61 1.53
CA SER A 333 -0.50 -21.80 0.90
C SER A 333 -0.42 -22.79 -0.26
N ILE A 334 -1.20 -23.89 -0.16
CA ILE A 334 -1.32 -24.88 -1.23
C ILE A 334 -1.85 -24.23 -2.52
N ARG A 335 -2.81 -23.31 -2.40
CA ARG A 335 -3.38 -22.58 -3.54
C ARG A 335 -2.35 -21.69 -4.22
N ALA A 336 -1.61 -20.89 -3.46
CA ALA A 336 -0.54 -20.06 -4.03
C ALA A 336 0.56 -20.92 -4.68
N ARG A 337 0.94 -22.03 -4.04
CA ARG A 337 1.88 -23.00 -4.61
C ARG A 337 1.43 -23.52 -5.96
N SER A 338 0.17 -23.93 -6.09
CA SER A 338 -0.42 -24.42 -7.35
C SER A 338 -0.42 -23.35 -8.44
N LYS A 339 -0.76 -22.10 -8.12
CA LYS A 339 -0.93 -21.04 -9.12
C LYS A 339 0.37 -20.37 -9.55
N ILE A 340 1.38 -20.30 -8.67
CA ILE A 340 2.62 -19.56 -8.91
C ILE A 340 3.77 -20.51 -9.31
N ARG A 341 3.86 -21.73 -8.74
CA ARG A 341 4.95 -22.66 -9.10
C ARG A 341 4.86 -23.12 -10.56
N GLY A 342 3.65 -23.17 -11.13
CA GLY A 342 3.44 -23.51 -12.54
C GLY A 342 3.93 -22.45 -13.54
N LEU A 343 4.52 -21.35 -13.07
CA LEU A 343 5.12 -20.32 -13.92
C LEU A 343 6.63 -20.54 -14.16
N ARG A 344 7.25 -21.49 -13.44
CA ARG A 344 8.66 -21.85 -13.60
C ARG A 344 8.94 -22.65 -14.86
#